data_AF-A0A7Y4JZ52-F1
#
_entry.id   AF-A0A7Y4JZ52-F1
#
_cell.length_a   1.000
_cell.length_b   1.000
_cell.length_c   1.000
_cell.angle_alpha   90.00
_cell.angle_beta   90.00
_cell.angle_gamma   90.00
#
_symmetry.space_group_name_H-M   'P 1'
#
loop_
_entity.id
_entity.type
_entity.pdbx_description
1 polymer ?
#
loop_
_entity_poly.entity_id
_entity_poly.type
_entity_poly.pdbx_seq_one_letter_code
_entity_poly.pdbx_strand_id
1 'polypeptide(L)'
;MPPPVPKADPPPKQKATGTTKEPQGPGFNPPNEASRAALAEAREAVAAGDLTKAIARAKRSYSDGPNLAAYLLLTETYCRQKDLGGARTYWNLLPGNLKRKAEQECMHYEVDLSL
;
A
#
# COMPACT_ATOMS: atom_id res chain seq x y z
N MET A 1 -45.41 11.21 47.11
CA MET A 1 -45.09 11.30 45.67
C MET A 1 -43.81 12.12 45.53
N PRO A 2 -42.63 11.49 45.39
CA PRO A 2 -41.40 12.19 45.02
C PRO A 2 -41.29 12.38 43.48
N PRO A 3 -40.66 13.46 42.99
CA PRO A 3 -40.62 13.83 41.58
C PRO A 3 -39.68 12.95 40.72
N PRO A 4 -39.93 12.82 39.41
CA PRO A 4 -39.12 12.03 38.50
C PRO A 4 -37.77 12.71 38.20
N VAL A 5 -36.68 11.94 38.30
CA VAL A 5 -35.34 12.36 37.86
C VAL A 5 -35.31 12.54 36.34
N PRO A 6 -34.74 13.64 35.80
CA PRO A 6 -34.47 13.76 34.37
C PRO A 6 -33.41 12.75 33.95
N LYS A 7 -33.73 11.91 32.96
CA LYS A 7 -32.76 11.07 32.26
C LYS A 7 -31.79 12.00 31.54
N ALA A 8 -30.56 12.09 32.02
CA ALA A 8 -29.49 12.75 31.30
C ALA A 8 -29.13 11.88 30.08
N ASP A 9 -29.42 12.41 28.89
CA ASP A 9 -28.90 11.93 27.62
C ASP A 9 -27.37 11.76 27.66
N PRO A 10 -26.80 10.69 27.08
CA PRO A 10 -25.37 10.60 26.89
C PRO A 10 -24.90 11.67 25.89
N PRO A 11 -23.79 12.39 26.19
CA PRO A 11 -23.29 13.43 25.30
C PRO A 11 -22.84 12.88 23.94
N PRO A 12 -22.92 13.72 22.88
CA PRO A 12 -22.75 13.33 21.49
C PRO A 12 -21.33 12.85 21.18
N LYS A 13 -21.27 11.82 20.31
CA LYS A 13 -20.11 11.32 19.58
C LYS A 13 -19.09 12.42 19.26
N GLN A 14 -18.03 12.49 20.05
CA GLN A 14 -16.81 13.20 19.69
C GLN A 14 -16.15 12.45 18.52
N LYS A 15 -16.24 13.05 17.33
CA LYS A 15 -15.31 12.80 16.22
C LYS A 15 -13.97 13.45 16.56
N ALA A 16 -12.89 12.73 16.26
CA ALA A 16 -11.47 13.11 16.38
C ALA A 16 -11.03 13.35 17.85
N THR A 17 -10.10 12.62 18.44
CA THR A 17 -8.77 12.25 17.91
C THR A 17 -8.39 10.92 18.54
N GLY A 18 -8.88 9.82 17.96
CA GLY A 18 -8.42 8.50 18.32
C GLY A 18 -7.07 8.27 17.64
N THR A 19 -6.00 8.21 18.44
CA THR A 19 -4.82 7.39 18.17
C THR A 19 -5.33 5.99 17.85
N THR A 20 -5.71 5.78 16.60
CA THR A 20 -6.11 4.48 16.12
C THR A 20 -4.78 3.77 15.94
N LYS A 21 -4.38 3.03 16.98
CA LYS A 21 -3.57 1.82 16.79
C LYS A 21 -4.40 0.90 15.90
N GLU A 22 -4.45 1.21 14.61
CA GLU A 22 -4.94 0.30 13.60
C GLU A 22 -4.02 -0.93 13.66
N PRO A 23 -4.58 -2.14 13.55
CA PRO A 23 -3.78 -3.37 13.59
C PRO A 23 -2.68 -3.26 12.53
N GLN A 24 -1.43 -3.26 13.02
CA GLN A 24 -0.20 -2.92 12.31
C GLN A 24 0.17 -3.99 11.27
N GLY A 25 -0.69 -4.22 10.29
CA GLY A 25 -0.24 -4.64 8.98
C GLY A 25 0.37 -3.44 8.26
N PRO A 26 1.26 -3.63 7.28
CA PRO A 26 1.62 -2.55 6.37
C PRO A 26 0.32 -2.02 5.76
N GLY A 27 -0.02 -0.77 6.09
CA GLY A 27 -1.14 -0.10 5.46
C GLY A 27 -0.92 -0.03 3.95
N PHE A 28 -2.00 0.10 3.17
CA PHE A 28 -1.85 0.35 1.73
C PHE A 28 -1.04 1.62 1.49
N ASN A 29 -1.24 2.63 2.34
CA ASN A 29 -0.52 3.89 2.26
C ASN A 29 0.80 3.87 3.04
N PRO A 30 1.82 4.57 2.52
CA PRO A 30 3.09 4.73 3.20
C PRO A 30 2.90 5.42 4.57
N PRO A 31 3.46 4.86 5.66
CA PRO A 31 3.26 5.39 7.01
C PRO A 31 4.01 6.71 7.24
N ASN A 32 5.10 6.92 6.49
CA ASN A 32 6.00 8.07 6.65
C ASN A 32 6.00 8.97 5.41
N GLU A 33 6.25 10.27 5.60
CA GLU A 33 6.35 11.23 4.49
C GLU A 33 7.51 10.89 3.55
N ALA A 34 8.67 10.46 4.08
CA ALA A 34 9.80 9.98 3.29
C ALA A 34 9.43 8.80 2.38
N SER A 35 8.67 7.84 2.93
CA SER A 35 8.16 6.69 2.17
C SER A 35 7.16 7.13 1.08
N ARG A 36 6.33 8.15 1.35
CA ARG A 36 5.38 8.73 0.39
C ARG A 36 6.08 9.49 -0.73
N ALA A 37 7.10 10.28 -0.41
CA ALA A 37 7.92 10.98 -1.39
C ALA A 37 8.66 9.97 -2.29
N ALA A 38 9.28 8.95 -1.70
CA ALA A 38 9.95 7.90 -2.45
C ALA A 38 8.99 7.11 -3.36
N LEU A 39 7.74 6.88 -2.92
CA LEU A 39 6.71 6.24 -3.74
C LEU A 39 6.28 7.14 -4.91
N ALA A 40 6.16 8.44 -4.70
CA ALA A 40 5.86 9.41 -5.76
C ALA A 40 6.97 9.42 -6.81
N GLU A 41 8.24 9.52 -6.38
CA GLU A 41 9.39 9.44 -7.29
C GLU A 41 9.44 8.11 -8.05
N ALA A 42 9.05 7.00 -7.40
CA ALA A 42 8.97 5.70 -8.06
C ALA A 42 7.92 5.71 -9.18
N ARG A 43 6.73 6.26 -8.93
CA ARG A 43 5.67 6.38 -9.94
C ARG A 43 6.07 7.28 -11.10
N GLU A 44 6.74 8.39 -10.81
CA GLU A 44 7.28 9.28 -11.84
C GLU A 44 8.32 8.56 -12.69
N ALA A 45 9.21 7.78 -12.08
CA ALA A 45 10.17 6.96 -12.81
C ALA A 45 9.48 5.88 -13.68
N VAL A 46 8.41 5.24 -13.19
CA VAL A 46 7.59 4.32 -14.02
C VAL A 46 6.99 5.05 -15.21
N ALA A 47 6.44 6.25 -15.00
CA ALA A 47 5.87 7.08 -16.06
C ALA A 47 6.92 7.55 -17.07
N ALA A 48 8.15 7.81 -16.62
CA ALA A 48 9.29 8.14 -17.46
C ALA A 48 9.89 6.93 -18.21
N GLY A 49 9.41 5.70 -17.93
CA GLY A 49 9.96 4.47 -18.48
C GLY A 49 11.25 3.99 -17.82
N ASP A 50 11.67 4.65 -16.74
CA ASP A 50 12.90 4.34 -16.01
C ASP A 50 12.63 3.32 -14.89
N LEU A 51 12.38 2.07 -15.30
CA LEU A 51 11.94 0.99 -14.41
C LEU A 51 12.98 0.69 -13.30
N THR A 52 14.27 0.81 -13.60
CA THR A 52 15.35 0.60 -12.63
C THR A 52 15.30 1.65 -11.51
N LYS A 53 15.14 2.92 -11.87
CA LYS A 53 14.98 4.01 -10.90
C LYS A 53 13.68 3.85 -10.11
N ALA A 54 12.59 3.45 -10.77
CA ALA A 54 11.32 3.17 -10.11
C ALA A 54 11.45 2.09 -9.03
N ILE A 55 12.10 0.97 -9.35
CA ILE A 55 12.38 -0.10 -8.39
C ILE A 55 13.21 0.45 -7.22
N ALA A 56 14.31 1.15 -7.47
CA ALA A 56 15.15 1.69 -6.40
C ALA A 56 14.38 2.62 -5.45
N ARG A 57 13.51 3.48 -6.00
CA ARG A 57 12.68 4.42 -5.22
C ARG A 57 11.56 3.72 -4.46
N ALA A 58 10.90 2.73 -5.06
CA ALA A 58 9.89 1.93 -4.36
C ALA A 58 10.53 1.04 -3.28
N LYS A 59 11.75 0.54 -3.52
CA LYS A 59 12.55 -0.17 -2.50
C LYS A 59 12.88 0.72 -1.31
N ARG A 60 13.28 1.97 -1.59
CA ARG A 60 13.50 3.00 -0.58
C ARG A 60 12.22 3.25 0.21
N SER A 61 11.08 3.40 -0.48
CA SER A 61 9.77 3.61 0.14
C SER A 61 9.41 2.52 1.14
N TYR A 62 9.54 1.23 0.79
CA TYR A 62 9.23 0.17 1.76
C TYR A 62 10.26 0.09 2.89
N SER A 63 11.52 0.46 2.63
CA SER A 63 12.59 0.43 3.64
C SER A 63 12.43 1.54 4.67
N ASP A 64 11.96 2.71 4.26
CA ASP A 64 11.56 3.84 5.13
C ASP A 64 10.24 3.58 5.87
N GLY A 65 9.38 2.72 5.32
CA GLY A 65 8.12 2.35 5.93
C GLY A 65 7.41 1.27 5.13
N PRO A 66 7.22 0.05 5.66
CA PRO A 66 6.60 -1.04 4.92
C PRO A 66 5.17 -0.67 4.55
N ASN A 67 4.86 -0.74 3.26
CA ASN A 67 3.58 -0.32 2.72
C ASN A 67 3.21 -1.14 1.48
N LEU A 68 1.93 -1.48 1.35
CA LEU A 68 1.48 -2.35 0.26
C LEU A 68 1.48 -1.65 -1.10
N ALA A 69 1.38 -0.31 -1.14
CA ALA A 69 1.49 0.44 -2.39
C ALA A 69 2.87 0.30 -3.03
N ALA A 70 3.95 0.29 -2.23
CA ALA A 70 5.31 0.08 -2.72
C ALA A 70 5.50 -1.34 -3.24
N TYR A 71 4.96 -2.35 -2.55
CA TYR A 71 5.01 -3.73 -3.02
C TYR A 71 4.23 -3.93 -4.31
N LEU A 72 3.03 -3.36 -4.42
CA LEU A 72 2.23 -3.41 -5.65
C LEU A 72 2.99 -2.76 -6.81
N LEU A 73 3.48 -1.54 -6.60
CA LEU A 73 4.24 -0.79 -7.61
C LEU A 73 5.50 -1.54 -8.03
N LEU A 74 6.23 -2.14 -7.07
CA LEU A 74 7.40 -2.98 -7.38
C LEU A 74 6.99 -4.15 -8.26
N THR A 75 5.96 -4.90 -7.88
CA THR A 75 5.46 -6.03 -8.66
C THR A 75 5.10 -5.62 -10.08
N GLU A 76 4.31 -4.55 -10.26
CA GLU A 76 3.95 -4.02 -11.59
C GLU A 76 5.19 -3.60 -12.39
N THR A 77 6.14 -2.92 -11.75
CA THR A 77 7.37 -2.44 -12.40
C THR A 77 8.26 -3.60 -12.83
N TYR A 78 8.39 -4.64 -12.01
CA TYR A 78 9.12 -5.86 -12.35
C TYR A 78 8.44 -6.63 -13.49
N CYS A 79 7.11 -6.68 -13.52
CA CYS A 79 6.38 -7.24 -14.65
C CYS A 79 6.64 -6.47 -15.95
N ARG A 80 6.68 -5.13 -15.91
CA ARG A 80 7.10 -4.33 -17.08
C ARG A 80 8.53 -4.62 -17.51
N GLN A 81 9.42 -4.92 -16.56
CA GLN A 81 10.79 -5.32 -16.82
C GLN A 81 10.91 -6.78 -17.30
N LYS A 82 9.80 -7.54 -17.33
CA LYS A 82 9.75 -9.01 -17.55
C LYS A 82 10.60 -9.80 -16.55
N ASP A 83 10.85 -9.22 -15.38
CA ASP A 83 11.60 -9.86 -14.29
C ASP A 83 10.62 -10.54 -13.32
N LEU A 84 10.33 -11.81 -13.61
CA LEU A 84 9.41 -12.62 -12.82
C LEU A 84 9.92 -12.90 -11.40
N GLY A 85 11.24 -13.03 -11.24
CA GLY A 85 11.86 -13.31 -9.94
C GLY A 85 11.54 -12.22 -8.92
N GLY A 86 11.87 -10.97 -9.26
CA GLY A 86 11.57 -9.81 -8.43
C GLY A 86 10.08 -9.62 -8.25
N ALA A 87 9.30 -9.70 -9.32
CA ALA A 87 7.86 -9.52 -9.25
C ALA A 87 7.21 -10.51 -8.27
N ARG A 88 7.60 -11.79 -8.33
CA ARG A 88 7.05 -12.86 -7.50
C ARG A 88 7.46 -12.76 -6.02
N THR A 89 8.68 -12.29 -5.74
CA THR A 89 9.13 -12.00 -4.36
C THR A 89 8.18 -10.99 -3.70
N TYR A 90 7.88 -9.89 -4.37
CA TYR A 90 7.00 -8.85 -3.83
C TYR A 90 5.52 -9.24 -3.91
N TRP A 91 5.13 -9.95 -4.96
CA TRP A 91 3.78 -10.47 -5.12
C TRP A 91 3.41 -11.41 -3.97
N ASN A 92 4.33 -12.27 -3.51
CA ASN A 92 4.08 -13.14 -2.37
C ASN A 92 3.86 -12.41 -1.04
N LEU A 93 4.38 -11.19 -0.91
CA LEU A 93 4.18 -10.33 0.26
C LEU A 93 2.83 -9.58 0.19
N LEU A 94 2.17 -9.54 -0.97
CA LEU A 94 0.88 -8.91 -1.13
C LEU A 94 -0.26 -9.79 -0.58
N PRO A 95 -1.28 -9.20 0.07
CA PRO A 95 -2.51 -9.91 0.39
C PRO A 95 -3.25 -10.34 -0.89
N GLY A 96 -4.07 -11.38 -0.80
CA GLY A 96 -4.73 -12.01 -1.97
C GLY A 96 -5.49 -11.04 -2.89
N ASN A 97 -6.10 -10.00 -2.32
CA ASN A 97 -6.78 -8.95 -3.09
C ASN A 97 -5.82 -8.17 -4.00
N LEU A 98 -4.63 -7.82 -3.50
CA LEU A 98 -3.60 -7.11 -4.27
C LEU A 98 -2.83 -8.06 -5.19
N LYS A 99 -2.66 -9.33 -4.80
CA LYS A 99 -2.10 -10.37 -5.68
C LYS A 99 -2.87 -10.49 -6.99
N ARG A 100 -4.19 -10.64 -6.94
CA ARG A 100 -5.03 -10.68 -8.15
C ARG A 100 -4.92 -9.41 -8.98
N LYS A 101 -4.87 -8.25 -8.32
CA LYS A 101 -4.75 -6.97 -9.02
C LYS A 101 -3.42 -6.88 -9.77
N ALA A 102 -2.32 -7.20 -9.11
CA ALA A 102 -1.00 -7.22 -9.72
C ALA A 102 -0.92 -8.27 -10.84
N GLU A 103 -1.52 -9.44 -10.67
CA GLU A 103 -1.57 -10.49 -11.70
C GLU A 103 -2.30 -10.00 -12.95
N GLN A 104 -3.49 -9.39 -12.81
CA GLN A 104 -4.21 -8.77 -13.92
C GLN A 104 -3.39 -7.70 -14.63
N GLU A 105 -2.68 -6.86 -13.87
CA GLU A 105 -1.81 -5.84 -14.42
C GLU A 105 -0.62 -6.45 -15.18
N CYS A 106 0.01 -7.49 -14.63
CA CYS A 106 1.13 -8.19 -15.23
C CYS A 106 0.75 -8.98 -16.48
N MET A 107 -0.47 -9.52 -16.55
CA MET A 107 -1.00 -10.16 -17.77
C MET A 107 -1.06 -9.20 -18.96
N HIS A 108 -1.26 -7.89 -18.75
CA HIS A 108 -1.18 -6.90 -19.84
C HIS A 108 0.23 -6.81 -20.45
N TYR A 109 1.27 -7.18 -19.71
CA TYR A 109 2.65 -7.20 -20.15
C TYR A 109 3.13 -8.62 -20.54
N GLU A 110 2.19 -9.57 -20.66
CA GLU A 110 2.44 -11.00 -20.92
C GLU A 110 3.29 -11.67 -19.84
N VAL A 111 3.17 -11.21 -18.60
CA VAL A 111 3.91 -11.73 -17.44
C VAL A 111 2.94 -12.45 -16.51
N ASP A 112 3.13 -13.76 -16.36
CA ASP A 112 2.33 -14.59 -15.47
C ASP A 112 3.02 -14.75 -14.10
N LEU A 113 2.42 -14.19 -13.06
CA LEU A 113 2.92 -14.29 -11.68
C LEU A 113 2.42 -15.54 -10.93
N SER A 114 1.47 -16.25 -11.51
CA SER A 114 0.75 -17.37 -10.91
C SER A 114 1.44 -18.72 -11.12
N LEU A 115 2.33 -18.80 -12.12
CA LEU A 115 2.95 -20.03 -12.64
C LEU A 115 3.82 -20.79 -11.66
#